data_AF-A0A8B8AFD7-F1
#
_entry.id   AF-A0A8B8AFD7-F1
#
_cell.length_a   1.000
_cell.length_b   1.000
_cell.length_c   1.000
_cell.angle_alpha   90.00
_cell.angle_beta   90.00
_cell.angle_gamma   90.00
#
_symmetry.space_group_name_H-M   'P 1'
#
loop_
_entity.id
_entity.type
_entity.pdbx_description
1 polymer ?
#
loop_
_entity_poly.entity_id
_entity_poly.type
_entity_poly.pdbx_seq_one_letter_code
_entity_poly.pdbx_strand_id
1 'polypeptide(L)'
;MWIETINQVRSISPFFSRILKSLLKIPSLRSATFWGDFVPIEIQNEISTIVFVDFNENINFLKKLPEMYRQEECFFVLVATKKNYEMIESATSPSDSYPQNHTVICDMDLLNLRKLGKLTVICADNLNKKRGVSVALIIEMLRLLSWGKEMYVMSRRKEIKTAIYLFKELFGIEIQANHDPRLKHEPTGTTNNFICHQTSEYFKNTRIPERCMFLDMDNIKLCQNEMNRILMELNNLIINCQNPPQSSRRPPPAYRTSVQLSNSVQADLTSNCTDVEVPIVDDLADIFIIWMMTILHSLLPVNVPFEIRSKDKIFLAAKKYLSKENSRQILLPDIE
;
A
#
# COMPACT_ATOMS: atom_id res chain seq x y z
N MET A 1 -12.79 10.18 -2.88
CA MET A 1 -11.56 10.03 -2.09
C MET A 1 -10.34 9.95 -2.97
N TRP A 2 -9.90 8.78 -3.46
CA TRP A 2 -8.64 8.70 -4.20
C TRP A 2 -8.50 9.64 -5.38
N ILE A 3 -9.55 9.86 -6.20
CA ILE A 3 -9.46 10.69 -7.41
C ILE A 3 -9.01 12.13 -7.10
N GLU A 4 -9.47 12.74 -6.02
CA GLU A 4 -9.10 14.11 -5.64
C GLU A 4 -7.65 14.18 -5.11
N THR A 5 -7.27 13.24 -4.25
CA THR A 5 -5.88 13.07 -3.77
C THR A 5 -4.93 12.80 -4.93
N ILE A 6 -5.32 11.92 -5.84
CA ILE A 6 -4.63 11.56 -7.06
C ILE A 6 -4.46 12.78 -7.96
N ASN A 7 -5.46 13.67 -8.04
CA ASN A 7 -5.39 14.88 -8.85
C ASN A 7 -4.49 15.95 -8.24
N GLN A 8 -4.50 16.11 -6.90
CA GLN A 8 -3.66 17.08 -6.18
C GLN A 8 -2.17 16.72 -6.24
N VAL A 9 -1.83 15.43 -6.26
CA VAL A 9 -0.43 14.95 -6.24
C VAL A 9 0.22 14.93 -7.65
N ARG A 10 -0.54 15.17 -8.73
CA ARG A 10 -0.04 15.11 -10.13
C ARG A 10 1.12 16.07 -10.43
N SER A 11 1.28 17.14 -9.67
CA SER A 11 2.33 18.14 -9.87
C SER A 11 3.68 17.76 -9.25
N ILE A 12 3.71 16.74 -8.38
CA ILE A 12 4.88 16.45 -7.53
C ILE A 12 5.80 15.42 -8.19
N SER A 13 5.25 14.35 -8.75
CA SER A 13 6.02 13.30 -9.42
C SER A 13 5.52 13.05 -10.85
N PRO A 14 6.32 13.37 -11.89
CA PRO A 14 5.96 13.08 -13.29
C PRO A 14 5.74 11.59 -13.54
N PHE A 15 6.51 10.73 -12.86
CA PHE A 15 6.33 9.28 -12.88
C PHE A 15 4.94 8.90 -12.35
N PHE A 16 4.59 9.38 -11.16
CA PHE A 16 3.33 9.11 -10.50
C PHE A 16 2.14 9.61 -11.34
N SER A 17 2.26 10.83 -11.89
CA SER A 17 1.22 11.37 -12.76
C SER A 17 0.97 10.52 -14.01
N ARG A 18 1.98 9.87 -14.59
CA ARG A 18 1.81 9.01 -15.77
C ARG A 18 1.03 7.74 -15.41
N ILE A 19 1.42 7.06 -14.34
CA ILE A 19 0.74 5.85 -13.87
C ILE A 19 -0.73 6.15 -13.54
N LEU A 20 -0.98 7.20 -12.76
CA LEU A 20 -2.33 7.58 -12.37
C LEU A 20 -3.22 7.99 -13.55
N LYS A 21 -2.67 8.74 -14.52
CA LYS A 21 -3.41 9.11 -15.74
C LYS A 21 -3.88 7.85 -16.49
N SER A 22 -3.08 6.79 -16.47
CA SER A 22 -3.47 5.51 -17.06
C SER A 22 -4.54 4.80 -16.22
N LEU A 23 -4.35 4.71 -14.90
CA LEU A 23 -5.30 4.03 -14.00
C LEU A 23 -6.68 4.70 -13.99
N LEU A 24 -6.73 6.03 -14.02
CA LEU A 24 -7.99 6.78 -14.01
C LEU A 24 -8.80 6.70 -15.30
N LYS A 25 -8.23 6.19 -16.41
CA LYS A 25 -8.99 5.89 -17.63
C LYS A 25 -9.85 4.63 -17.49
N ILE A 26 -9.54 3.78 -16.52
CA ILE A 26 -10.32 2.58 -16.25
C ILE A 26 -11.66 3.01 -15.63
N PRO A 27 -12.81 2.59 -16.17
CA PRO A 27 -14.10 2.86 -15.54
C PRO A 27 -14.11 2.30 -14.12
N SER A 28 -14.33 3.18 -13.15
CA SER A 28 -14.44 2.80 -11.75
C SER A 28 -15.91 2.62 -11.40
N LEU A 29 -16.26 1.41 -10.98
CA LEU A 29 -17.42 1.20 -10.12
C LEU A 29 -16.83 1.16 -8.71
N ARG A 30 -16.89 2.27 -7.96
CA ARG A 30 -16.42 2.31 -6.57
C ARG A 30 -17.04 1.13 -5.82
N SER A 31 -16.24 0.15 -5.43
CA SER A 31 -16.77 -1.09 -4.87
C SER A 31 -16.28 -1.42 -3.47
N ALA A 32 -15.29 -0.68 -2.94
CA ALA A 32 -14.76 -0.92 -1.60
C ALA A 32 -14.90 0.35 -0.77
N THR A 33 -15.85 0.34 0.16
CA THR A 33 -15.85 1.24 1.30
C THR A 33 -14.84 0.73 2.33
N PHE A 34 -14.05 1.60 2.96
CA PHE A 34 -13.18 1.23 4.08
C PHE A 34 -13.63 1.93 5.35
N TRP A 35 -13.19 1.46 6.52
CA TRP A 35 -13.66 1.96 7.82
C TRP A 35 -13.56 3.49 7.97
N GLY A 36 -12.54 4.12 7.36
CA GLY A 36 -12.33 5.56 7.41
C GLY A 36 -13.40 6.36 6.65
N ASP A 37 -14.11 5.74 5.71
CA ASP A 37 -15.26 6.36 5.03
C ASP A 37 -16.42 6.63 6.00
N PHE A 38 -16.47 5.91 7.12
CA PHE A 38 -17.50 6.04 8.14
C PHE A 38 -17.10 6.96 9.29
N VAL A 39 -15.88 7.51 9.27
CA VAL A 39 -15.47 8.51 10.26
C VAL A 39 -16.18 9.83 9.94
N PRO A 40 -16.93 10.42 10.89
CA PRO A 40 -17.65 11.68 10.69
C PRO A 40 -16.77 12.79 10.11
N ILE A 41 -17.31 13.57 9.18
CA ILE A 41 -16.58 14.66 8.52
C ILE A 41 -16.17 15.74 9.53
N GLU A 42 -16.95 15.92 10.60
CA GLU A 42 -16.65 16.82 11.71
C GLU A 42 -15.34 16.44 12.38
N ILE A 43 -15.16 15.16 12.69
CA ILE A 43 -13.91 14.64 13.25
C ILE A 43 -12.76 14.81 12.25
N GLN A 44 -12.99 14.49 10.98
CA GLN A 44 -11.97 14.68 9.94
C GLN A 44 -11.56 16.16 9.80
N ASN A 45 -12.48 17.10 10.02
CA ASN A 45 -12.19 18.53 9.95
C ASN A 45 -11.46 19.04 11.20
N GLU A 46 -11.77 18.51 12.39
CA GLU A 46 -11.14 18.88 13.65
C GLU A 46 -9.68 18.42 13.77
N ILE A 47 -9.32 17.30 13.15
CA ILE A 47 -7.96 16.76 13.27
C ILE A 47 -7.01 17.43 12.28
N SER A 48 -5.78 17.65 12.72
CA SER A 48 -4.66 18.10 11.89
C SER A 48 -3.72 16.94 11.53
N THR A 49 -3.60 15.95 12.42
CA THR A 49 -2.63 14.85 12.30
C THR A 49 -3.27 13.47 12.50
N ILE A 50 -2.80 12.48 11.75
CA ILE A 50 -3.10 11.06 11.96
C ILE A 50 -1.86 10.37 12.55
N VAL A 51 -2.03 9.73 13.70
CA VAL A 51 -0.98 9.01 14.42
C VAL A 51 -1.16 7.51 14.21
N PHE A 52 -0.25 6.91 13.46
CA PHE A 52 -0.20 5.48 13.18
C PHE A 52 0.72 4.77 14.18
N VAL A 53 0.26 3.66 14.77
CA VAL A 53 1.03 2.97 15.81
C VAL A 53 1.10 1.46 15.55
N ASP A 54 2.32 0.92 15.43
CA ASP A 54 2.56 -0.51 15.68
C ASP A 54 2.42 -0.74 17.18
N PHE A 55 1.23 -1.12 17.61
CA PHE A 55 0.91 -1.25 19.03
C PHE A 55 1.72 -2.36 19.69
N ASN A 56 2.17 -3.37 18.94
CA ASN A 56 2.96 -4.46 19.50
C ASN A 56 4.37 -4.01 19.91
N GLU A 57 4.92 -2.98 19.24
CA GLU A 57 6.21 -2.39 19.62
C GLU A 57 6.07 -1.19 20.57
N ASN A 58 4.87 -0.63 20.65
CA ASN A 58 4.59 0.64 21.34
C ASN A 58 3.34 0.55 22.24
N ILE A 59 3.24 -0.46 23.11
CA ILE A 59 2.08 -0.64 24.01
C ILE A 59 1.77 0.62 24.84
N ASN A 60 2.80 1.35 25.29
CA ASN A 60 2.68 2.61 26.03
C ASN A 60 2.93 3.84 25.13
N PHE A 61 2.42 3.85 23.89
CA PHE A 61 2.76 4.87 22.91
C PHE A 61 2.42 6.29 23.39
N LEU A 62 1.28 6.50 24.08
CA LEU A 62 0.85 7.82 24.56
C LEU A 62 1.93 8.50 25.43
N LYS A 63 2.59 7.74 26.31
CA LYS A 63 3.67 8.25 27.18
C LYS A 63 4.95 8.60 26.41
N LYS A 64 5.16 7.96 25.26
CA LYS A 64 6.33 8.15 24.39
C LYS A 64 6.05 9.11 23.24
N LEU A 65 4.79 9.50 23.06
CA LEU A 65 4.36 10.36 21.99
C LEU A 65 4.96 11.76 22.21
N PRO A 66 5.52 12.42 21.19
CA PRO A 66 5.92 13.82 21.30
C PRO A 66 4.76 14.70 21.79
N GLU A 67 5.06 15.72 22.60
CA GLU A 67 4.05 16.55 23.25
C GLU A 67 3.07 17.21 22.26
N MET A 68 3.57 17.62 21.10
CA MET A 68 2.75 18.21 20.03
C MET A 68 1.65 17.27 19.49
N TYR A 69 1.80 15.95 19.64
CA TYR A 69 0.82 14.96 19.17
C TYR A 69 -0.08 14.41 20.29
N ARG A 70 0.06 14.89 21.53
CA ARG A 70 -0.80 14.50 22.67
C ARG A 70 -2.10 15.31 22.76
N GLN A 71 -2.41 16.10 21.73
CA GLN A 71 -3.48 17.09 21.72
C GLN A 71 -4.78 16.54 21.10
N GLU A 72 -5.87 17.29 21.25
CA GLU A 72 -7.20 16.91 20.74
C GLU A 72 -7.28 16.85 19.21
N GLU A 73 -6.33 17.42 18.48
CA GLU A 73 -6.31 17.47 17.00
C GLU A 73 -5.71 16.21 16.34
N CYS A 74 -5.54 15.12 17.09
CA CYS A 74 -4.98 13.87 16.59
C CYS A 74 -6.05 12.78 16.44
N PHE A 75 -5.95 12.02 15.34
CA PHE A 75 -6.66 10.75 15.16
C PHE A 75 -5.70 9.58 15.27
N PHE A 76 -6.03 8.58 16.07
CA PHE A 76 -5.15 7.45 16.34
C PHE A 76 -5.57 6.19 15.58
N VAL A 77 -4.63 5.60 14.86
CA VAL A 77 -4.80 4.32 14.17
C VAL A 77 -3.84 3.31 14.77
N LEU A 78 -4.36 2.41 15.60
CA LEU A 78 -3.57 1.36 16.25
C LEU A 78 -3.68 0.07 15.45
N VAL A 79 -2.54 -0.49 15.03
CA VAL A 79 -2.50 -1.81 14.39
C VAL A 79 -1.85 -2.80 15.35
N ALA A 80 -2.58 -3.88 15.66
CA ALA A 80 -2.21 -4.85 16.67
C ALA A 80 -2.31 -6.29 16.15
N THR A 81 -1.51 -7.18 16.70
CA THR A 81 -1.74 -8.63 16.54
C THR A 81 -3.04 -9.02 17.24
N LYS A 82 -3.66 -10.14 16.84
CA LYS A 82 -4.93 -10.62 17.41
C LYS A 82 -4.97 -10.58 18.95
N LYS A 83 -3.93 -11.08 19.60
CA LYS A 83 -3.81 -11.07 21.08
C LYS A 83 -3.91 -9.65 21.66
N ASN A 84 -3.17 -8.70 21.08
CA ASN A 84 -3.16 -7.32 21.58
C ASN A 84 -4.44 -6.56 21.19
N TYR A 85 -5.01 -6.87 20.02
CA TYR A 85 -6.30 -6.35 19.61
C TYR A 85 -7.40 -6.76 20.61
N GLU A 86 -7.52 -8.06 20.92
CA GLU A 86 -8.50 -8.57 21.89
C GLU A 86 -8.32 -7.93 23.28
N MET A 87 -7.07 -7.69 23.69
CA MET A 87 -6.77 -6.98 24.93
C MET A 87 -7.28 -5.53 24.93
N ILE A 88 -7.03 -4.78 23.85
CA ILE A 88 -7.50 -3.38 23.73
C ILE A 88 -9.02 -3.33 23.65
N GLU A 89 -9.63 -4.19 22.85
CA GLU A 89 -11.08 -4.27 22.70
C GLU A 89 -11.75 -4.58 24.03
N SER A 90 -11.23 -5.55 24.80
CA SER A 90 -11.75 -5.87 26.13
C SER A 90 -11.62 -4.69 27.10
N ALA A 91 -10.53 -3.92 27.01
CA ALA A 91 -10.27 -2.79 27.91
C ALA A 91 -11.04 -1.51 27.53
N THR A 92 -11.50 -1.40 26.28
CA THR A 92 -12.18 -0.19 25.77
C THR A 92 -13.65 -0.44 25.40
N SER A 93 -14.17 -1.63 25.70
CA SER A 93 -15.59 -1.95 25.55
C SER A 93 -16.40 -1.35 26.70
N PRO A 94 -17.60 -0.79 26.42
CA PRO A 94 -18.53 -0.42 27.46
C PRO A 94 -19.17 -1.69 28.06
N SER A 95 -18.65 -2.20 29.18
CA SER A 95 -19.35 -3.21 29.97
C SER A 95 -19.73 -2.68 31.36
N ASP A 96 -20.98 -2.95 31.76
CA ASP A 96 -21.53 -2.68 33.10
C ASP A 96 -21.04 -3.68 34.17
N SER A 97 -20.13 -4.59 33.80
CA SER A 97 -19.62 -5.67 34.64
C SER A 97 -18.12 -5.83 34.45
N TYR A 98 -17.35 -5.16 35.30
CA TYR A 98 -15.90 -5.33 35.38
C TYR A 98 -15.56 -6.51 36.32
N PRO A 99 -14.90 -7.58 35.86
CA PRO A 99 -14.13 -8.44 36.75
C PRO A 99 -12.82 -7.72 37.07
N GLN A 100 -12.63 -7.35 38.34
CA GLN A 100 -11.51 -6.55 38.87
C GLN A 100 -10.12 -7.18 38.83
N ASN A 101 -9.91 -8.29 38.12
CA ASN A 101 -8.63 -8.98 38.16
C ASN A 101 -8.08 -9.13 36.76
N HIS A 102 -7.34 -8.12 36.29
CA HIS A 102 -6.07 -8.26 35.55
C HIS A 102 -5.44 -6.86 35.43
N THR A 103 -4.36 -6.64 36.18
CA THR A 103 -3.45 -5.50 36.02
C THR A 103 -2.87 -5.49 34.60
N VAL A 104 -3.45 -4.75 33.68
CA VAL A 104 -2.76 -4.32 32.45
C VAL A 104 -3.18 -2.89 32.13
N ILE A 105 -2.17 -2.04 32.11
CA ILE A 105 -2.13 -0.63 31.70
C ILE A 105 -2.89 -0.45 30.37
N CYS A 106 -4.16 -0.12 30.43
CA CYS A 106 -4.86 0.58 29.37
C CYS A 106 -5.31 1.90 29.99
N ASP A 107 -4.55 2.95 29.68
CA ASP A 107 -4.76 4.31 30.19
C ASP A 107 -6.23 4.71 29.96
N MET A 108 -6.86 5.37 30.96
CA MET A 108 -8.15 6.05 30.78
C MET A 108 -8.19 6.89 29.49
N ASP A 109 -7.03 7.38 29.07
CA ASP A 109 -6.80 8.11 27.84
C ASP A 109 -7.20 7.33 26.58
N LEU A 110 -6.94 6.02 26.49
CA LEU A 110 -7.35 5.21 25.33
C LEU A 110 -8.88 5.08 25.24
N LEU A 111 -9.53 4.84 26.39
CA LEU A 111 -10.99 4.80 26.46
C LEU A 111 -11.59 6.16 26.10
N ASN A 112 -10.97 7.26 26.55
CA ASN A 112 -11.39 8.61 26.22
C ASN A 112 -11.27 8.89 24.72
N LEU A 113 -10.14 8.55 24.09
CA LEU A 113 -9.96 8.68 22.64
C LEU A 113 -11.03 7.90 21.86
N ARG A 114 -11.38 6.68 22.32
CA ARG A 114 -12.46 5.89 21.71
C ARG A 114 -13.82 6.56 21.85
N LYS A 115 -14.16 7.08 23.04
CA LYS A 115 -15.41 7.82 23.31
C LYS A 115 -15.53 9.09 22.47
N LEU A 116 -14.41 9.75 22.20
CA LEU A 116 -14.34 10.92 21.32
C LEU A 116 -14.41 10.57 19.84
N GLY A 117 -14.43 9.27 19.48
CA GLY A 117 -14.40 8.83 18.08
C GLY A 117 -13.05 9.07 17.38
N LYS A 118 -11.98 9.35 18.14
CA LYS A 118 -10.63 9.68 17.63
C LYS A 118 -9.66 8.49 17.66
N LEU A 119 -10.18 7.27 17.80
CA LEU A 119 -9.39 6.05 17.87
C LEU A 119 -10.01 4.93 17.03
N THR A 120 -9.21 4.39 16.12
CA THR A 120 -9.48 3.12 15.43
C THR A 120 -8.43 2.08 15.82
N VAL A 121 -8.89 0.86 16.12
CA VAL A 121 -8.04 -0.29 16.41
C VAL A 121 -8.24 -1.34 15.32
N ILE A 122 -7.14 -1.77 14.71
CA ILE A 122 -7.12 -2.68 13.56
C ILE A 122 -6.42 -3.95 13.97
N CYS A 123 -7.12 -5.08 13.83
CA CYS A 123 -6.53 -6.39 14.00
C CYS A 123 -5.75 -6.81 12.74
N ALA A 124 -4.47 -7.13 12.86
CA ALA A 124 -3.69 -7.85 11.86
C ALA A 124 -3.74 -9.38 12.14
N ASP A 125 -4.87 -10.03 11.82
CA ASP A 125 -5.12 -11.47 11.98
C ASP A 125 -3.96 -12.47 11.74
N ASN A 126 -4.04 -13.54 12.56
CA ASN A 126 -3.48 -14.91 12.49
C ASN A 126 -2.02 -15.18 12.11
N LEU A 127 -1.21 -14.17 11.80
CA LEU A 127 0.23 -14.35 11.80
C LEU A 127 0.75 -13.81 13.13
N ASN A 128 1.29 -14.70 13.96
CA ASN A 128 2.27 -14.37 15.01
C ASN A 128 3.54 -13.68 14.45
N LYS A 129 3.48 -13.11 13.24
CA LYS A 129 4.60 -12.54 12.51
C LYS A 129 4.42 -11.04 12.41
N LYS A 130 5.42 -10.37 12.97
CA LYS A 130 5.73 -8.93 12.91
C LYS A 130 5.44 -8.24 11.56
N ARG A 131 5.58 -8.95 10.42
CA ARG A 131 5.31 -8.42 9.06
C ARG A 131 3.84 -8.11 8.78
N GLY A 132 2.88 -8.79 9.41
CA GLY A 132 1.45 -8.53 9.17
C GLY A 132 1.03 -7.11 9.61
N VAL A 133 1.63 -6.64 10.70
CA VAL A 133 1.34 -5.32 11.28
C VAL A 133 1.93 -4.19 10.44
N SER A 134 3.16 -4.34 9.94
CA SER A 134 3.75 -3.33 9.06
C SER A 134 2.98 -3.21 7.76
N VAL A 135 2.59 -4.33 7.12
CA VAL A 135 1.79 -4.30 5.89
C VAL A 135 0.43 -3.63 6.10
N ALA A 136 -0.27 -3.96 7.19
CA ALA A 136 -1.52 -3.30 7.53
C ALA A 136 -1.34 -1.79 7.73
N LEU A 137 -0.32 -1.35 8.49
CA LEU A 137 0.01 0.07 8.65
C LEU A 137 0.25 0.77 7.29
N ILE A 138 1.05 0.16 6.40
CA ILE A 138 1.33 0.72 5.07
C ILE A 138 0.03 0.92 4.28
N ILE A 139 -0.85 -0.09 4.26
CA ILE A 139 -2.13 -0.03 3.54
C ILE A 139 -3.04 1.05 4.14
N GLU A 140 -3.09 1.20 5.46
CA GLU A 140 -3.92 2.22 6.11
C GLU A 140 -3.39 3.63 5.93
N MET A 141 -2.07 3.81 6.01
CA MET A 141 -1.41 5.07 5.66
C MET A 141 -1.77 5.49 4.23
N LEU A 142 -1.77 4.54 3.29
CA LEU A 142 -2.20 4.79 1.92
C LEU A 142 -3.67 5.22 1.87
N ARG A 143 -4.59 4.43 2.41
CA ARG A 143 -6.04 4.74 2.39
C ARG A 143 -6.37 6.12 2.94
N LEU A 144 -5.71 6.51 4.02
CA LEU A 144 -5.92 7.77 4.71
C LEU A 144 -5.16 8.95 4.11
N LEU A 145 -4.33 8.76 3.07
CA LEU A 145 -3.76 9.87 2.29
C LEU A 145 -4.83 10.85 1.83
N SER A 146 -6.02 10.33 1.55
CA SER A 146 -7.11 11.11 0.99
C SER A 146 -7.75 12.10 1.95
N TRP A 147 -7.46 12.00 3.24
CA TRP A 147 -7.87 12.99 4.23
C TRP A 147 -7.01 14.27 4.18
N GLY A 148 -5.86 14.24 3.51
CA GLY A 148 -4.97 15.39 3.37
C GLY A 148 -4.41 15.89 4.70
N LYS A 149 -4.18 14.99 5.66
CA LYS A 149 -3.69 15.29 7.01
C LYS A 149 -2.20 14.97 7.14
N GLU A 150 -1.55 15.63 8.10
CA GLU A 150 -0.19 15.25 8.49
C GLU A 150 -0.19 13.83 9.07
N MET A 151 0.93 13.12 8.92
CA MET A 151 1.07 11.76 9.41
C MET A 151 2.28 11.63 10.33
N TYR A 152 2.07 10.99 11.47
CA TYR A 152 3.12 10.56 12.38
C TYR A 152 3.04 9.05 12.57
N VAL A 153 4.17 8.33 12.46
CA VAL A 153 4.20 6.87 12.60
C VAL A 153 5.14 6.39 13.71
N MET A 154 4.61 5.51 14.56
CA MET A 154 5.33 4.83 15.63
C MET A 154 5.53 3.36 15.29
N SER A 155 6.63 3.04 14.62
CA SER A 155 7.04 1.67 14.30
C SER A 155 8.55 1.65 14.10
N ARG A 156 9.24 0.54 14.39
CA ARG A 156 10.68 0.38 14.07
C ARG A 156 10.94 -0.54 12.88
N ARG A 157 9.88 -0.95 12.17
CA ARG A 157 9.91 -1.86 11.02
C ARG A 157 10.62 -1.23 9.83
N LYS A 158 11.44 -2.01 9.12
CA LYS A 158 12.15 -1.55 7.91
C LYS A 158 11.16 -1.22 6.78
N GLU A 159 10.09 -2.01 6.67
CA GLU A 159 9.06 -1.85 5.64
C GLU A 159 8.36 -0.48 5.79
N ILE A 160 8.20 0.01 7.03
CA ILE A 160 7.63 1.34 7.29
C ILE A 160 8.58 2.45 6.84
N LYS A 161 9.90 2.29 7.04
CA LYS A 161 10.89 3.25 6.54
C LYS A 161 10.88 3.34 5.03
N THR A 162 10.84 2.19 4.35
CA THR A 162 10.76 2.13 2.89
C THR A 162 9.44 2.74 2.39
N ALA A 163 8.33 2.49 3.09
CA ALA A 163 7.06 3.12 2.77
C ALA A 163 7.17 4.65 2.90
N ILE A 164 7.69 5.19 4.01
CA ILE A 164 7.91 6.64 4.19
C ILE A 164 8.74 7.23 3.05
N TYR A 165 9.81 6.55 2.64
CA TYR A 165 10.60 6.95 1.47
C TYR A 165 9.72 7.02 0.20
N LEU A 166 8.93 5.98 -0.08
CA LEU A 166 8.00 5.98 -1.21
C LEU A 166 6.95 7.09 -1.13
N PHE A 167 6.41 7.38 0.07
CA PHE A 167 5.46 8.48 0.28
C PHE A 167 6.08 9.83 -0.05
N LYS A 168 7.32 10.07 0.40
CA LYS A 168 8.05 11.30 0.09
C LYS A 168 8.30 11.44 -1.41
N GLU A 169 8.86 10.41 -2.04
CA GLU A 169 9.28 10.49 -3.45
C GLU A 169 8.11 10.52 -4.44
N LEU A 170 7.01 9.81 -4.15
CA LEU A 170 5.86 9.74 -5.05
C LEU A 170 4.80 10.79 -4.76
N PHE A 171 4.64 11.19 -3.50
CA PHE A 171 3.55 12.07 -3.07
C PHE A 171 4.01 13.41 -2.51
N GLY A 172 5.31 13.62 -2.26
CA GLY A 172 5.81 14.83 -1.60
C GLY A 172 5.32 14.96 -0.17
N ILE A 173 4.88 13.86 0.45
CA ILE A 173 4.34 13.86 1.81
C ILE A 173 5.48 13.50 2.76
N GLU A 174 5.81 14.44 3.64
CA GLU A 174 6.74 14.19 4.72
C GLU A 174 6.01 13.54 5.88
N ILE A 175 6.38 12.29 6.17
CA ILE A 175 5.83 11.53 7.30
C ILE A 175 6.85 11.55 8.42
N GLN A 176 6.46 12.11 9.55
CA GLN A 176 7.28 12.09 10.74
C GLN A 176 7.20 10.71 11.39
N ALA A 177 8.29 10.25 12.02
CA ALA A 177 8.33 8.95 12.65
C ALA A 177 9.18 8.95 13.91
N ASN A 178 8.92 7.99 14.80
CA ASN A 178 9.77 7.78 15.98
C ASN A 178 11.10 7.05 15.68
N HIS A 179 11.50 6.99 14.41
CA HIS A 179 12.80 6.50 13.98
C HIS A 179 13.89 7.55 14.22
N ASP A 180 15.15 7.13 14.30
CA ASP A 180 16.27 8.07 14.25
C ASP A 180 16.26 8.80 12.90
N PRO A 181 16.11 10.15 12.88
CA PRO A 181 16.07 10.94 11.65
C PRO A 181 17.37 10.89 10.83
N ARG A 182 18.47 10.36 11.41
CA ARG A 182 19.74 10.10 10.71
C ARG A 182 19.72 8.81 9.89
N LEU A 183 18.78 7.90 10.16
CA LEU A 183 18.61 6.66 9.38
C LEU A 183 17.80 6.96 8.12
N LYS A 184 18.40 7.74 7.21
CA LYS A 184 17.85 7.91 5.86
C LYS A 184 17.88 6.57 5.14
N HIS A 185 16.76 6.20 4.52
CA HIS A 185 16.76 5.10 3.58
C HIS A 185 17.23 5.65 2.24
N GLU A 186 18.53 5.55 1.98
CA GLU A 186 19.12 6.03 0.73
C GLU A 186 19.19 4.88 -0.29
N PRO A 187 18.95 5.16 -1.59
CA PRO A 187 19.16 4.18 -2.64
C PRO A 187 20.62 3.72 -2.68
N THR A 188 20.83 2.42 -2.89
CA THR A 188 22.17 1.82 -2.98
C THR A 188 22.70 1.75 -4.42
N GLY A 189 21.90 2.18 -5.39
CA GLY A 189 22.21 2.12 -6.82
C GLY A 189 22.73 3.43 -7.42
N THR A 190 23.09 3.38 -8.71
CA THR A 190 23.54 4.55 -9.49
C THR A 190 22.39 5.46 -9.93
N THR A 191 21.15 4.97 -9.85
CA THR A 191 19.93 5.70 -10.23
C THR A 191 18.96 5.75 -9.05
N ASN A 192 18.59 6.97 -8.65
CA ASN A 192 17.65 7.21 -7.56
C ASN A 192 16.20 7.43 -8.05
N ASN A 193 15.98 7.32 -9.36
CA ASN A 193 14.74 7.73 -9.99
C ASN A 193 13.79 6.55 -10.17
N PHE A 194 12.51 6.78 -9.88
CA PHE A 194 11.44 5.94 -10.41
C PHE A 194 11.29 6.20 -11.91
N ILE A 195 11.27 5.15 -12.72
CA ILE A 195 11.12 5.27 -14.19
C ILE A 195 9.91 4.45 -14.63
N CYS A 196 9.06 5.07 -15.43
CA CYS A 196 7.97 4.37 -16.11
C CYS A 196 8.34 4.32 -17.60
N HIS A 197 8.74 3.14 -18.06
CA HIS A 197 9.27 2.91 -19.42
C HIS A 197 8.17 2.83 -20.45
N GLN A 198 7.08 2.15 -20.09
CA GLN A 198 5.91 2.00 -20.93
C GLN A 198 4.68 2.24 -20.08
N THR A 199 4.03 3.38 -20.29
CA THR A 199 2.57 3.40 -20.31
C THR A 199 2.24 3.18 -21.76
N SER A 200 1.63 2.05 -22.16
CA SER A 200 1.19 1.99 -23.55
C SER A 200 0.30 3.23 -23.79
N GLU A 201 0.58 4.00 -24.84
CA GLU A 201 -0.36 5.04 -25.32
C GLU A 201 -1.73 4.43 -25.64
N TYR A 202 -1.79 3.09 -25.62
CA TYR A 202 -2.90 2.18 -25.82
C TYR A 202 -3.56 1.68 -24.51
N PHE A 203 -3.64 2.48 -23.45
CA PHE A 203 -4.83 2.39 -22.57
C PHE A 203 -6.05 2.88 -23.37
N LYS A 204 -6.38 2.18 -24.46
CA LYS A 204 -7.57 2.39 -25.30
C LYS A 204 -8.80 1.81 -24.62
N ASN A 205 -8.62 0.86 -23.71
CA ASN A 205 -9.72 0.20 -23.05
C ASN A 205 -10.27 1.06 -21.91
N THR A 206 -11.32 1.82 -22.22
CA THR A 206 -12.32 2.31 -21.26
C THR A 206 -13.16 1.15 -20.69
N ARG A 207 -12.54 0.00 -20.43
CA ARG A 207 -13.19 -1.22 -19.95
C ARG A 207 -12.55 -1.64 -18.66
N ILE A 208 -13.36 -2.25 -17.80
CA ILE A 208 -12.88 -2.86 -16.56
C ILE A 208 -12.03 -4.07 -16.95
N PRO A 209 -10.79 -4.19 -16.45
CA PRO A 209 -9.93 -5.33 -16.76
C PRO A 209 -10.52 -6.62 -16.19
N GLU A 210 -10.27 -7.74 -16.86
CA GLU A 210 -10.68 -9.07 -16.40
C GLU A 210 -9.83 -9.58 -15.24
N ARG A 211 -8.55 -9.19 -15.21
CA ARG A 211 -7.60 -9.50 -14.13
C ARG A 211 -6.57 -8.38 -14.00
N CYS A 212 -6.08 -8.17 -12.78
CA CYS A 212 -4.88 -7.37 -12.54
C CYS A 212 -3.73 -8.29 -12.14
N MET A 213 -2.62 -8.24 -12.88
CA MET A 213 -1.42 -9.03 -12.61
C MET A 213 -0.28 -8.11 -12.18
N PHE A 214 0.37 -8.45 -11.07
CA PHE A 214 1.52 -7.75 -10.53
C PHE A 214 2.75 -8.66 -10.61
N LEU A 215 3.80 -8.21 -11.29
CA LEU A 215 5.02 -8.98 -11.50
C LEU A 215 6.16 -8.32 -10.73
N ASP A 216 6.80 -9.08 -9.86
CA ASP A 216 8.01 -8.69 -9.15
C ASP A 216 9.21 -9.41 -9.78
N MET A 217 9.78 -8.82 -10.82
CA MET A 217 10.80 -9.47 -11.64
C MET A 217 12.13 -9.67 -10.91
N ASP A 218 12.34 -8.98 -9.78
CA ASP A 218 13.51 -9.18 -8.95
C ASP A 218 13.42 -10.49 -8.15
N ASN A 219 12.22 -10.83 -7.67
CA ASN A 219 11.98 -12.07 -6.91
C ASN A 219 11.45 -13.23 -7.76
N ILE A 220 10.99 -12.98 -8.99
CA ILE A 220 10.56 -14.03 -9.92
C ILE A 220 11.38 -14.06 -11.21
N LYS A 221 11.90 -15.25 -11.53
CA LYS A 221 12.61 -15.51 -12.79
C LYS A 221 11.66 -16.16 -13.78
N LEU A 222 10.81 -15.36 -14.41
CA LEU A 222 9.95 -15.82 -15.51
C LEU A 222 10.80 -16.06 -16.76
N CYS A 223 10.54 -17.16 -17.47
CA CYS A 223 11.16 -17.35 -18.78
C CYS A 223 10.50 -16.44 -19.84
N GLN A 224 11.20 -16.18 -20.94
CA GLN A 224 10.67 -15.32 -22.02
C GLN A 224 9.33 -15.82 -22.56
N ASN A 225 9.14 -17.14 -22.63
CA ASN A 225 7.89 -17.74 -23.10
C ASN A 225 6.73 -17.47 -22.14
N GLU A 226 6.97 -17.49 -20.83
CA GLU A 226 5.96 -17.13 -19.82
C GLU A 226 5.60 -15.65 -19.90
N MET A 227 6.60 -14.78 -19.98
CA MET A 227 6.39 -13.34 -20.16
C MET A 227 5.58 -13.04 -21.43
N ASN A 228 5.93 -13.66 -22.55
CA ASN A 228 5.21 -13.49 -23.80
C ASN A 228 3.75 -13.95 -23.68
N ARG A 229 3.50 -15.09 -23.01
CA ARG A 229 2.12 -15.57 -22.77
C ARG A 229 1.32 -14.57 -21.96
N ILE A 230 1.87 -14.12 -20.83
CA ILE A 230 1.24 -13.13 -19.94
C ILE A 230 0.92 -11.83 -20.72
N LEU A 231 1.88 -11.32 -21.50
CA LEU A 231 1.71 -10.08 -22.27
C LEU A 231 0.71 -10.22 -23.43
N MET A 232 0.47 -11.44 -23.91
CA MET A 232 -0.53 -11.74 -24.95
C MET A 232 -1.95 -11.93 -24.38
N GLU A 233 -2.13 -12.00 -23.06
CA GLU A 233 -3.46 -12.08 -22.46
C GLU A 233 -4.22 -10.76 -22.66
N LEU A 234 -5.35 -10.85 -23.38
CA LEU A 234 -6.17 -9.70 -23.72
C LEU A 234 -6.95 -9.22 -22.48
N ASN A 235 -7.23 -7.91 -22.44
CA ASN A 235 -8.10 -7.29 -21.42
C ASN A 235 -7.61 -7.41 -19.96
N ASN A 236 -6.34 -7.74 -19.75
CA ASN A 236 -5.68 -7.73 -18.45
C ASN A 236 -4.89 -6.42 -18.22
N LEU A 237 -4.86 -5.98 -16.96
CA LEU A 237 -3.97 -4.93 -16.49
C LEU A 237 -2.72 -5.59 -15.91
N ILE A 238 -1.55 -5.26 -16.44
CA ILE A 238 -0.28 -5.85 -16.01
C ILE A 238 0.60 -4.73 -15.48
N ILE A 239 1.10 -4.89 -14.25
CA ILE A 239 2.07 -3.98 -13.64
C ILE A 239 3.33 -4.78 -13.38
N ASN A 240 4.36 -4.45 -14.15
CA ASN A 240 5.66 -5.08 -14.09
C ASN A 240 6.62 -4.18 -13.31
N CYS A 241 7.21 -4.70 -12.24
CA CYS A 241 8.10 -3.97 -11.35
C CYS A 241 9.46 -4.65 -11.30
N GLN A 242 10.53 -3.87 -11.46
CA GLN A 242 11.90 -4.36 -11.37
C GLN A 242 12.86 -3.27 -10.88
N ASN A 243 14.01 -3.67 -10.35
CA ASN A 243 15.13 -2.76 -10.13
C ASN A 243 15.84 -2.40 -11.45
N PRO A 244 16.54 -1.26 -11.50
CA PRO A 244 17.42 -0.92 -12.61
C PRO A 244 18.44 -2.04 -12.88
N PRO A 245 18.76 -2.30 -14.16
CA PRO A 245 19.78 -3.29 -14.50
C PRO A 245 21.12 -2.90 -13.87
N GLN A 246 21.60 -3.68 -12.90
CA GLN A 246 22.94 -3.50 -12.36
C GLN A 246 23.96 -3.85 -13.44
N SER A 247 24.88 -2.93 -13.71
CA SER A 247 25.90 -3.06 -14.76
C SER A 247 26.86 -4.23 -14.50
N SER A 248 26.44 -5.44 -14.88
CA SER A 248 27.35 -6.52 -15.28
C SER A 248 27.42 -6.51 -16.80
N ARG A 249 28.60 -6.74 -17.38
CA ARG A 249 28.92 -6.61 -18.82
C ARG A 249 28.18 -7.60 -19.73
N ARG A 250 26.86 -7.55 -19.74
CA ARG A 250 26.02 -7.91 -20.88
C ARG A 250 24.97 -6.83 -20.97
N PRO A 251 24.72 -6.27 -22.16
CA PRO A 251 23.47 -5.58 -22.37
C PRO A 251 22.37 -6.54 -21.90
N PRO A 252 21.35 -6.10 -21.12
CA PRO A 252 20.12 -6.90 -21.08
C PRO A 252 19.78 -7.25 -22.53
N PRO A 253 19.38 -8.49 -22.85
CA PRO A 253 18.91 -8.78 -24.21
C PRO A 253 17.92 -7.68 -24.49
N ALA A 254 18.24 -6.85 -25.49
CA ALA A 254 17.50 -5.61 -25.71
C ALA A 254 16.04 -5.99 -25.62
N TYR A 255 15.33 -5.49 -24.61
CA TYR A 255 13.89 -5.53 -24.57
C TYR A 255 13.47 -4.62 -25.72
N ARG A 256 13.62 -5.15 -26.94
CA ARG A 256 12.98 -4.66 -28.15
C ARG A 256 11.52 -5.00 -27.93
N THR A 257 10.86 -4.19 -27.12
CA THR A 257 9.42 -3.98 -27.19
C THR A 257 9.01 -3.32 -28.50
N SER A 258 9.92 -3.12 -29.46
CA SER A 258 9.57 -3.27 -30.86
C SER A 258 9.39 -4.76 -31.18
N VAL A 259 8.30 -5.35 -30.67
CA VAL A 259 7.63 -6.38 -31.46
C VAL A 259 7.24 -5.64 -32.74
N GLN A 260 8.04 -5.79 -33.80
CA GLN A 260 7.51 -5.61 -35.14
C GLN A 260 6.46 -6.71 -35.27
N LEU A 261 5.25 -6.42 -34.79
CA LEU A 261 4.04 -7.06 -35.24
C LEU A 261 4.09 -6.87 -36.74
N SER A 262 4.34 -7.97 -37.46
CA SER A 262 4.14 -8.05 -38.90
C SER A 262 2.89 -7.27 -39.28
N ASN A 263 2.99 -6.40 -40.28
CA ASN A 263 1.94 -5.48 -40.77
C ASN A 263 0.73 -6.21 -41.38
N SER A 264 0.17 -7.19 -40.69
CA SER A 264 -1.02 -7.90 -41.09
C SER A 264 -1.68 -8.47 -39.84
N VAL A 265 -2.91 -8.01 -39.59
CA VAL A 265 -3.86 -8.40 -38.53
C VAL A 265 -3.93 -7.42 -37.34
N GLN A 266 -4.91 -6.51 -37.44
CA GLN A 266 -5.62 -5.79 -36.37
C GLN A 266 -4.84 -5.45 -35.08
N ALA A 267 -4.28 -4.24 -35.08
CA ALA A 267 -4.03 -3.50 -33.85
C ALA A 267 -5.36 -3.11 -33.20
N ASP A 268 -5.83 -3.82 -32.17
CA ASP A 268 -6.75 -3.22 -31.18
C ASP A 268 -6.89 -3.95 -29.83
N LEU A 269 -6.17 -5.04 -29.56
CA LEU A 269 -6.23 -5.69 -28.25
C LEU A 269 -4.83 -6.17 -27.85
N THR A 270 -4.04 -5.31 -27.22
CA THR A 270 -2.81 -5.72 -26.50
C THR A 270 -3.05 -5.50 -25.01
N SER A 271 -2.40 -6.29 -24.14
CA SER A 271 -2.47 -6.10 -22.69
C SER A 271 -2.11 -4.67 -22.29
N ASN A 272 -2.76 -4.16 -21.23
CA ASN A 272 -2.42 -2.86 -20.64
C ASN A 272 -1.22 -3.06 -19.72
N CYS A 273 -0.02 -3.19 -20.28
CA CYS A 273 1.20 -3.33 -19.49
C CYS A 273 1.74 -1.97 -19.05
N THR A 274 2.12 -1.88 -17.77
CA THR A 274 2.87 -0.76 -17.18
C THR A 274 4.20 -1.28 -16.65
N ASP A 275 5.29 -0.90 -17.30
CA ASP A 275 6.65 -1.26 -16.88
C ASP A 275 7.22 -0.16 -15.97
N VAL A 276 7.58 -0.56 -14.75
CA VAL A 276 8.08 0.30 -13.69
C VAL A 276 9.46 -0.18 -13.25
N GLU A 277 10.41 0.75 -13.25
CA GLU A 277 11.65 0.61 -12.53
C GLU A 277 11.61 1.40 -11.23
N VAL A 278 11.94 0.73 -10.12
CA VAL A 278 12.02 1.34 -8.79
C VAL A 278 13.48 1.48 -8.35
N PRO A 279 13.85 2.55 -7.62
CA PRO A 279 15.19 2.69 -7.06
C PRO A 279 15.61 1.47 -6.22
N ILE A 280 16.91 1.15 -6.18
CA ILE A 280 17.42 0.02 -5.41
C ILE A 280 17.43 0.39 -3.92
N VAL A 281 16.29 0.15 -3.27
CA VAL A 281 16.03 0.35 -1.84
C VAL A 281 15.36 -0.93 -1.32
N ASP A 282 15.75 -1.37 -0.13
CA ASP A 282 15.23 -2.61 0.47
C ASP A 282 13.69 -2.61 0.52
N ASP A 283 13.08 -3.72 0.07
CA ASP A 283 11.63 -3.96 0.02
C ASP A 283 10.83 -2.94 -0.83
N LEU A 284 11.48 -2.08 -1.63
CA LEU A 284 10.77 -0.99 -2.33
C LEU A 284 9.86 -1.51 -3.43
N ALA A 285 10.28 -2.51 -4.20
CA ALA A 285 9.45 -3.16 -5.20
C ALA A 285 8.20 -3.78 -4.56
N ASP A 286 8.37 -4.48 -3.43
CA ASP A 286 7.27 -5.10 -2.69
C ASP A 286 6.25 -4.06 -2.23
N ILE A 287 6.73 -2.98 -1.62
CA ILE A 287 5.89 -1.91 -1.08
C ILE A 287 5.21 -1.13 -2.20
N PHE A 288 5.89 -0.93 -3.33
CA PHE A 288 5.31 -0.34 -4.52
C PHE A 288 4.18 -1.21 -5.10
N ILE A 289 4.34 -2.54 -5.14
CA ILE A 289 3.28 -3.44 -5.57
C ILE A 289 2.10 -3.41 -4.59
N ILE A 290 2.35 -3.46 -3.28
CA ILE A 290 1.29 -3.33 -2.25
C ILE A 290 0.55 -2.01 -2.41
N TRP A 291 1.26 -0.93 -2.75
CA TRP A 291 0.67 0.36 -3.05
C TRP A 291 -0.29 0.28 -4.26
N MET A 292 0.18 -0.24 -5.38
CA MET A 292 -0.64 -0.39 -6.59
C MET A 292 -1.86 -1.27 -6.35
N MET A 293 -1.69 -2.38 -5.61
CA MET A 293 -2.79 -3.23 -5.17
C MET A 293 -3.81 -2.44 -4.35
N THR A 294 -3.37 -1.59 -3.42
CA THR A 294 -4.28 -0.81 -2.54
C THR A 294 -5.11 0.21 -3.33
N ILE A 295 -4.49 0.91 -4.29
CA ILE A 295 -5.21 1.83 -5.18
C ILE A 295 -6.22 1.06 -6.02
N LEU A 296 -5.78 0.02 -6.73
CA LEU A 296 -6.65 -0.75 -7.63
C LEU A 296 -7.78 -1.45 -6.87
N HIS A 297 -7.51 -1.90 -5.64
CA HIS A 297 -8.52 -2.50 -4.77
C HIS A 297 -9.68 -1.53 -4.49
N SER A 298 -9.37 -0.23 -4.41
CA SER A 298 -10.35 0.84 -4.16
C SER A 298 -11.06 1.31 -5.43
N LEU A 299 -10.42 1.19 -6.60
CA LEU A 299 -10.95 1.69 -7.88
C LEU A 299 -11.77 0.65 -8.65
N LEU A 300 -11.38 -0.62 -8.58
CA LEU A 300 -11.96 -1.69 -9.42
C LEU A 300 -13.08 -2.43 -8.71
N PRO A 301 -14.04 -3.00 -9.45
CA PRO A 301 -15.03 -3.93 -8.90
C PRO A 301 -14.39 -5.13 -8.17
N VAL A 302 -15.05 -5.63 -7.15
CA VAL A 302 -14.60 -6.77 -6.31
C VAL A 302 -14.36 -8.05 -7.13
N ASN A 303 -15.14 -8.27 -8.19
CA ASN A 303 -15.04 -9.45 -9.04
C ASN A 303 -13.82 -9.45 -9.97
N VAL A 304 -13.02 -8.38 -10.01
CA VAL A 304 -11.74 -8.37 -10.74
C VAL A 304 -10.65 -9.00 -9.86
N PRO A 305 -10.18 -10.22 -10.14
CA PRO A 305 -9.14 -10.86 -9.36
C PRO A 305 -7.80 -10.16 -9.49
N PHE A 306 -6.99 -10.26 -8.43
CA PHE A 306 -5.58 -9.89 -8.42
C PHE A 306 -4.72 -11.15 -8.45
N GLU A 307 -3.65 -11.15 -9.24
CA GLU A 307 -2.64 -12.18 -9.27
C GLU A 307 -1.27 -11.55 -9.07
N ILE A 308 -0.52 -12.02 -8.07
CA ILE A 308 0.82 -11.49 -7.81
C ILE A 308 1.83 -12.62 -8.03
N ARG A 309 2.76 -12.37 -8.94
CA ARG A 309 3.87 -13.25 -9.27
C ARG A 309 5.11 -12.74 -8.54
N SER A 310 5.36 -13.28 -7.36
CA SER A 310 6.54 -13.00 -6.53
C SER A 310 6.76 -14.17 -5.58
N LYS A 311 7.99 -14.38 -5.13
CA LYS A 311 8.31 -15.35 -4.06
C LYS A 311 8.32 -14.73 -2.66
N ASP A 312 8.14 -13.41 -2.53
CA ASP A 312 8.19 -12.75 -1.22
C ASP A 312 6.90 -12.97 -0.40
N LYS A 313 7.07 -13.49 0.82
CA LYS A 313 5.99 -13.77 1.75
C LYS A 313 5.28 -12.52 2.28
N ILE A 314 5.76 -11.31 2.01
CA ILE A 314 5.06 -10.06 2.33
C ILE A 314 3.68 -10.01 1.65
N PHE A 315 3.54 -10.57 0.45
CA PHE A 315 2.27 -10.60 -0.28
C PHE A 315 1.24 -11.52 0.36
N LEU A 316 1.64 -12.55 1.11
CA LEU A 316 0.71 -13.34 1.94
C LEU A 316 0.05 -12.47 3.02
N ALA A 317 0.80 -11.54 3.61
CA ALA A 317 0.25 -10.60 4.59
C ALA A 317 -0.69 -9.59 3.92
N ALA A 318 -0.30 -9.05 2.75
CA ALA A 318 -1.13 -8.12 1.98
C ALA A 318 -2.45 -8.77 1.53
N LYS A 319 -2.42 -9.99 0.98
CA LYS A 319 -3.60 -10.79 0.63
C LYS A 319 -4.53 -10.93 1.83
N LYS A 320 -4.00 -11.42 2.95
CA LYS A 320 -4.81 -11.65 4.17
C LYS A 320 -5.44 -10.37 4.70
N TYR A 321 -4.80 -9.22 4.54
CA TYR A 321 -5.31 -7.95 5.01
C TYR A 321 -6.38 -7.37 4.07
N LEU A 322 -6.10 -7.31 2.76
CA LEU A 322 -7.03 -6.75 1.78
C LEU A 322 -8.29 -7.60 1.61
N SER A 323 -8.19 -8.92 1.77
CA SER A 323 -9.34 -9.83 1.67
C SER A 323 -10.21 -9.91 2.94
N LYS A 324 -9.90 -9.19 4.05
CA LYS A 324 -10.69 -9.29 5.30
C LYS A 324 -12.13 -8.84 5.15
N GLU A 325 -12.32 -7.74 4.44
CA GLU A 325 -13.60 -7.05 4.30
C GLU A 325 -14.20 -7.27 2.91
N ASN A 326 -13.47 -7.93 2.01
CA ASN A 326 -13.81 -7.97 0.60
C ASN A 326 -13.57 -9.35 -0.02
N SER A 327 -14.54 -9.84 -0.78
CA SER A 327 -14.49 -11.16 -1.45
C SER A 327 -13.57 -11.19 -2.68
N ARG A 328 -12.78 -10.14 -2.93
CA ARG A 328 -11.85 -10.10 -4.06
C ARG A 328 -10.87 -11.25 -3.95
N GLN A 329 -10.79 -12.05 -5.01
CA GLN A 329 -9.81 -13.12 -5.12
C GLN A 329 -8.42 -12.54 -5.35
N ILE A 330 -7.48 -12.89 -4.47
CA ILE A 330 -6.05 -12.56 -4.61
C ILE A 330 -5.27 -13.88 -4.71
N LEU A 331 -4.61 -14.10 -5.83
CA LEU A 331 -3.86 -15.30 -6.19
C LEU A 331 -2.35 -15.06 -5.98
N LEU A 332 -1.69 -16.01 -5.32
CA LEU A 332 -0.24 -15.98 -5.02
C LEU A 332 0.42 -17.31 -5.45
N PRO A 333 0.38 -17.66 -6.75
CA PRO A 333 0.71 -19.01 -7.24
C PRO A 333 2.15 -19.45 -6.98
N ASP A 334 3.08 -18.54 -6.72
CA ASP A 334 4.50 -18.89 -6.48
C ASP A 334 4.86 -19.01 -4.99
N ILE A 335 3.92 -18.77 -4.07
CA ILE A 335 4.14 -18.79 -2.61
C ILE A 335 3.23 -19.80 -1.89
N GLU A 336 2.01 -19.99 -2.38
CA GLU A 336 1.05 -21.01 -1.91
C GLU A 336 1.40 -22.39 -2.46
#